data_AF-A0A6B3HLR8-F1
#
_entry.id   AF-A0A6B3HLR8-F1
#
_cell.length_a   1.000
_cell.length_b   1.000
_cell.length_c   1.000
_cell.angle_alpha   90.00
_cell.angle_beta   90.00
_cell.angle_gamma   90.00
#
_symmetry.space_group_name_H-M   'P 1'
#
loop_
_entity.id
_entity.type
_entity.pdbx_description
1 polymer ?
#
loop_
_entity_poly.entity_id
_entity_poly.type
_entity_poly.pdbx_seq_one_letter_code
_entity_poly.pdbx_strand_id
1 'polypeptide(L)' 'MNDPLPDVPEVRVVGLPQLTTGFDLVERLDLAMHLKVHGPLEPMTGERLAELAEAISLTGRGG' A
#
# COMPACT_ATOMS: atom_id res chain seq x y z
N MET A 1 -32.14 -12.79 -17.34
CA MET A 1 -31.36 -14.00 -16.98
C MET A 1 -29.93 -13.52 -16.88
N ASN A 2 -29.36 -13.48 -15.67
CA ASN A 2 -27.98 -13.02 -15.49
C ASN A 2 -27.08 -14.22 -15.76
N ASP A 3 -26.24 -14.14 -16.79
CA ASP A 3 -25.24 -15.16 -17.06
C ASP A 3 -24.28 -15.32 -15.87
N PRO A 4 -23.81 -16.55 -15.59
CA PRO A 4 -22.86 -16.78 -14.51
C PRO A 4 -21.56 -16.01 -14.78
N LEU A 5 -21.04 -15.36 -13.74
CA LEU A 5 -19.73 -14.72 -13.80
C LEU A 5 -18.67 -15.78 -14.11
N PRO A 6 -17.68 -15.49 -14.97
CA PRO A 6 -16.62 -16.42 -15.30
C PRO A 6 -15.82 -16.79 -14.03
N ASP A 7 -15.31 -18.02 -13.98
CA ASP A 7 -14.45 -18.48 -12.89
C ASP A 7 -13.24 -17.54 -12.75
N VAL A 8 -13.10 -16.95 -11.57
CA VAL A 8 -11.99 -16.04 -11.28
C VAL A 8 -10.77 -16.91 -10.95
N PRO A 9 -9.60 -16.67 -11.58
CA PRO A 9 -8.41 -17.47 -11.31
C PRO A 9 -8.00 -17.39 -9.84
N GLU A 10 -7.42 -18.48 -9.33
CA GLU A 10 -6.97 -18.55 -7.95
C GLU A 10 -5.86 -17.52 -7.68
N VAL A 11 -6.12 -16.59 -6.76
CA VAL A 11 -5.16 -15.56 -6.37
C VAL A 11 -4.00 -16.22 -5.62
N ARG A 12 -2.79 -16.14 -6.19
CA ARG A 12 -1.55 -16.56 -5.52
C ARG A 12 -0.84 -15.34 -4.95
N VAL A 13 -0.35 -15.44 -3.72
CA VAL A 13 0.45 -14.39 -3.06
C VAL A 13 1.86 -14.90 -2.79
N VAL A 14 2.86 -14.05 -2.99
CA VAL A 14 4.24 -14.32 -2.59
C VAL A 14 4.46 -13.69 -1.22
N GLY A 15 4.33 -14.49 -0.16
CA GLY A 15 4.36 -14.00 1.22
C GLY A 15 3.12 -13.17 1.59
N LEU A 16 3.14 -12.57 2.78
CA LEU A 16 2.14 -11.60 3.18
C LEU A 16 2.36 -10.30 2.39
N PRO A 17 1.35 -9.78 1.66
CA PRO A 17 1.51 -8.53 0.92
C PRO A 17 1.78 -7.40 1.91
N GLN A 18 3.00 -6.85 1.90
CA GLN A 18 3.43 -5.88 2.92
C GLN A 18 2.50 -4.67 3.05
N LEU A 19 1.91 -4.25 1.93
CA LEU A 19 0.97 -3.12 1.86
C LEU A 19 -0.40 -3.41 2.52
N THR A 20 -0.80 -4.69 2.63
CA THR A 20 -2.09 -5.10 3.21
C THR A 20 -1.94 -6.01 4.42
N THR A 21 -0.72 -6.27 4.87
CA THR A 21 -0.46 -7.05 6.08
C THR A 21 -1.23 -6.46 7.26
N GLY A 22 -1.96 -7.27 8.02
CA GLY A 22 -2.70 -6.79 9.18
C GLY A 22 -4.02 -6.07 8.88
N PHE A 23 -4.39 -5.90 7.60
CA PHE A 23 -5.76 -5.49 7.23
C PHE A 23 -6.78 -6.58 7.57
N ASP A 24 -6.34 -7.83 7.67
CA ASP A 24 -7.13 -8.95 8.17
C ASP A 24 -7.36 -8.91 9.69
N LEU A 25 -6.54 -8.14 10.41
CA LEU A 25 -6.62 -8.00 11.87
C LEU A 25 -7.53 -6.84 12.29
N VAL A 26 -7.83 -5.90 11.39
CA VAL A 26 -8.60 -4.69 11.69
C VAL A 26 -9.52 -4.31 10.54
N GLU A 27 -10.79 -3.98 10.84
CA GLU A 27 -11.76 -3.56 9.81
C GLU A 27 -11.38 -2.24 9.12
N ARG A 28 -10.57 -1.40 9.78
CA ARG A 28 -10.12 -0.12 9.25
C ARG A 28 -8.73 0.24 9.77
N LEU A 29 -7.86 0.69 8.87
CA LEU A 29 -6.50 1.12 9.21
C LEU A 29 -6.40 2.65 9.12
N ASP A 30 -6.69 3.33 10.23
CA ASP A 30 -6.30 4.73 10.40
C ASP A 30 -4.82 4.85 10.78
N LEU A 31 -4.27 6.08 10.82
CA LEU A 31 -2.85 6.29 11.10
C LEU A 31 -2.43 5.72 12.46
N ALA A 32 -3.26 5.84 13.49
CA ALA A 32 -2.95 5.34 14.82
C ALA A 32 -2.91 3.80 14.85
N MET A 33 -3.84 3.15 14.15
CA MET A 33 -3.85 1.71 14.00
C MET A 33 -2.69 1.20 13.12
N HIS A 34 -2.36 1.91 12.04
CA HIS A 34 -1.22 1.61 11.19
C HIS A 34 0.07 1.54 11.99
N LEU A 35 0.34 2.56 12.83
CA LEU A 35 1.53 2.58 13.67
C LEU A 35 1.57 1.44 14.70
N LYS A 36 0.41 0.94 15.16
CA LYS A 36 0.35 -0.21 16.07
C LYS A 36 0.61 -1.54 15.35
N VAL A 37 0.08 -1.70 14.13
CA VAL A 37 0.19 -2.94 13.35
C VAL A 37 1.56 -3.05 12.68
N HIS A 38 2.08 -1.95 12.16
CA HIS A 38 3.30 -1.93 11.34
C HIS A 38 4.50 -1.25 11.99
N GLY A 39 4.29 -0.47 13.05
CA GLY A 39 5.32 0.44 13.56
C GLY A 39 5.46 1.69 12.69
N PRO A 40 6.38 2.60 13.06
CA PRO A 40 6.74 3.72 12.21
C PRO A 40 7.49 3.25 10.97
N LEU A 41 7.27 3.95 9.85
CA LEU A 41 8.14 3.78 8.68
C LEU A 41 9.55 4.28 9.01
N GLU A 42 10.56 3.58 8.51
CA GLU A 42 11.92 4.05 8.60
C GLU A 42 12.06 5.38 7.82
N PRO A 43 12.57 6.45 8.46
CA PRO A 43 12.68 7.74 7.80
C PRO A 43 13.66 7.65 6.62
N MET A 44 13.22 8.11 5.45
CA MET A 44 14.09 8.25 4.29
C MET A 44 14.96 9.50 4.43
N THR A 45 16.22 9.41 4.01
CA THR A 45 17.08 10.61 3.92
C THR A 45 16.54 11.57 2.87
N GLY A 46 16.89 12.85 3.00
CA GLY A 46 16.45 13.88 2.07
C GLY A 46 16.94 13.62 0.64
N GLU A 47 18.16 13.12 0.49
CA GLU A 47 18.76 12.76 -0.80
C GLU A 47 17.96 11.63 -1.47
N ARG A 48 17.64 10.57 -0.71
CA ARG A 48 16.90 9.43 -1.25
C ARG A 48 15.46 9.80 -1.62
N LEU A 49 14.87 10.71 -0.85
CA LEU A 49 13.53 11.24 -1.15
C LEU A 49 13.53 12.08 -2.43
N ALA A 50 14.58 12.90 -2.65
CA ALA A 50 14.73 13.69 -3.87
C ALA A 50 14.88 12.79 -5.10
N GLU A 51 15.74 11.77 -5.03
CA GLU A 51 15.91 10.78 -6.11
C GLU A 51 14.58 10.08 -6.45
N LEU A 52 13.79 9.71 -5.43
CA LEU A 52 12.48 9.09 -5.63
C LEU A 52 11.51 10.06 -6.31
N ALA A 53 11.46 11.31 -5.89
CA ALA A 53 10.59 12.33 -6.46
C ALA A 53 10.89 12.55 -7.96
N GLU A 54 12.18 12.57 -8.34
CA GLU A 54 12.59 12.62 -9.74
C GLU A 54 12.19 11.35 -10.51
N ALA A 55 12.46 10.17 -9.94
CA ALA A 55 12.17 8.89 -10.58
C ALA A 55 10.67 8.69 -10.90
N ILE A 56 9.78 9.22 -10.06
CA ILE A 56 8.32 9.18 -10.29
C ILE A 56 7.80 10.40 -11.04
N SER A 57 8.67 11.33 -11.45
CA SER A 57 8.30 12.61 -12.08
C SER A 57 7.26 13.37 -11.26
N LEU A 58 7.49 13.49 -9.95
CA LEU A 58 6.56 14.15 -9.04
C LEU A 58 6.42 15.63 -9.41
N THR A 59 5.20 16.05 -9.75
CA THR A 59 4.89 17.46 -10.06
C THR A 59 4.02 18.07 -8.97
N GLY A 60 4.21 19.37 -8.73
CA GLY A 60 3.35 20.14 -7.83
C GLY A 60 1.91 20.18 -8.35
N ARG A 61 0.94 19.95 -7.46
CA ARG A 61 -0.50 20.07 -7.75
C ARG A 61 -1.11 21.42 -7.30
N GLY A 62 -0.25 22.40 -7.03
CA GLY A 62 -0.64 23.68 -6.44
C GLY A 62 -1.37 24.64 -7.39
N GLY A 63 -1.24 24.45 -8.71
CA GLY A 63 -1.62 25.48 -9.68
C GLY A 63 -0.59 26.59 -9.76
#